data_AF-A0A972L9W1-F1
#
_entry.id   AF-A0A972L9W1-F1
#
_cell.length_a   1.000
_cell.length_b   1.000
_cell.length_c   1.000
_cell.angle_alpha   90.00
_cell.angle_beta   90.00
_cell.angle_gamma   90.00
#
_symmetry.space_group_name_H-M   'P 1'
#
loop_
_entity.id
_entity.type
_entity.pdbx_description
1 polymer ?
#
loop_
_entity_poly.entity_id
_entity_poly.type
_entity_poly.pdbx_seq_one_letter_code
_entity_poly.pdbx_strand_id
1 'polypeptide(L)'
;MPQLFDESASKKATNLSINSDLLLKARKLKINLSATLEHALANELRKYERDNWLKDNKKAIEELNKLVDKSGLFSDAYRGF
;
A
#
# COMPACT_ATOMS: atom_id res chain seq x y z
N MET A 1 -6.51 -8.29 0.10
CA MET A 1 -5.84 -7.29 0.96
C MET A 1 -6.87 -6.84 1.98
N PRO A 2 -6.54 -6.77 3.27
CA PRO A 2 -7.47 -6.23 4.26
C PRO A 2 -7.97 -4.85 3.82
N GLN A 3 -9.25 -4.56 4.04
CA GLN A 3 -9.79 -3.22 3.85
C GLN A 3 -9.10 -2.30 4.85
N LEU A 4 -8.32 -1.33 4.35
CA LEU A 4 -7.49 -0.45 5.17
C LEU A 4 -8.29 0.67 5.82
N PHE A 5 -9.44 1.00 5.24
CA PHE A 5 -10.40 1.98 5.74
C PHE A 5 -11.77 1.66 5.16
N ASP A 6 -12.81 2.24 5.74
CA ASP A 6 -14.18 2.11 5.25
C ASP A 6 -14.41 3.02 4.03
N GLU A 7 -14.57 2.42 2.86
CA GLU A 7 -14.84 3.13 1.60
C GLU A 7 -16.26 3.72 1.53
N SER A 8 -17.18 3.27 2.40
CA SER A 8 -18.56 3.76 2.48
C SER A 8 -18.74 4.93 3.47
N ALA A 9 -17.70 5.25 4.23
CA ALA A 9 -17.72 6.34 5.19
C ALA A 9 -17.99 7.69 4.51
N SER A 10 -18.76 8.54 5.17
CA SER A 10 -19.10 9.86 4.64
C SER A 10 -17.87 10.76 4.57
N LYS A 11 -17.76 11.52 3.47
CA LYS A 11 -16.66 12.48 3.28
C LYS A 11 -16.78 13.61 4.30
N LYS A 12 -15.70 13.84 5.05
CA LYS A 12 -15.61 14.93 6.01
C LYS A 12 -14.70 16.03 5.48
N ALA A 13 -15.21 17.27 5.45
CA ALA A 13 -14.38 18.42 5.12
C ALA A 13 -13.25 18.57 6.16
N THR A 14 -12.03 18.70 5.66
CA THR A 14 -10.82 18.86 6.47
C THR A 14 -10.05 20.07 5.98
N ASN A 15 -9.68 20.97 6.91
CA ASN A 15 -8.84 22.12 6.60
C ASN A 15 -7.38 21.69 6.61
N LEU A 16 -6.66 21.95 5.52
CA LEU A 16 -5.26 21.59 5.36
C LEU A 16 -4.47 22.75 4.76
N SER A 17 -3.20 22.84 5.13
CA SER A 17 -2.23 23.77 4.54
C SER A 17 -1.47 23.06 3.43
N ILE A 18 -1.46 23.65 2.23
CA ILE A 18 -0.73 23.14 1.07
C ILE A 18 0.06 24.29 0.42
N ASN A 19 1.15 23.95 -0.25
CA ASN A 19 1.93 24.92 -1.01
C ASN A 19 1.04 25.66 -2.03
N SER A 20 1.11 26.99 -2.03
CA SER A 20 0.25 27.86 -2.84
C SER A 20 0.48 27.70 -4.35
N ASP A 21 1.73 27.56 -4.80
CA ASP A 21 2.06 27.34 -6.22
C ASP A 21 1.56 25.97 -6.69
N LEU A 22 1.73 24.94 -5.87
CA LEU A 22 1.20 23.59 -6.15
C LEU A 22 -0.33 23.62 -6.31
N LEU A 23 -1.03 24.31 -5.41
CA LEU A 23 -2.48 24.46 -5.47
C LEU A 23 -2.92 25.20 -6.74
N LEU A 24 -2.23 26.28 -7.10
CA LEU A 24 -2.51 27.04 -8.32
C LEU A 24 -2.32 26.18 -9.57
N LYS A 25 -1.22 25.43 -9.67
CA LYS A 25 -0.95 24.52 -10.78
C LYS A 25 -2.00 23.41 -10.88
N ALA A 26 -2.35 22.79 -9.76
CA ALA A 26 -3.38 21.75 -9.71
C ALA A 26 -4.75 22.27 -10.16
N ARG A 27 -5.13 23.48 -9.71
CA ARG A 27 -6.37 24.15 -10.14
C ARG A 27 -6.37 24.48 -11.64
N LYS A 28 -5.26 24.99 -12.18
CA LYS A 28 -5.11 25.26 -13.63
C LYS A 28 -5.31 24.00 -14.47
N LEU A 29 -4.82 22.87 -13.96
CA LEU A 29 -4.97 21.56 -14.58
C LEU A 29 -6.32 20.87 -14.29
N LYS A 30 -7.24 21.54 -13.57
CA LYS A 30 -8.55 21.00 -13.17
C LYS A 30 -8.46 19.66 -12.42
N ILE A 31 -7.39 19.46 -11.65
CA ILE A 31 -7.21 18.26 -10.85
C ILE A 31 -8.25 18.23 -9.72
N ASN A 32 -8.91 17.09 -9.54
CA ASN A 32 -9.81 16.88 -8.42
C ASN A 32 -8.99 16.66 -7.14
N LEU A 33 -8.82 17.73 -6.35
CA LEU A 33 -7.99 17.74 -5.14
C LEU A 33 -8.46 16.70 -4.10
N SER A 34 -9.77 16.57 -3.89
CA SER A 34 -10.32 15.62 -2.91
C SER A 34 -10.02 14.18 -3.32
N ALA A 35 -10.29 13.80 -4.57
CA ALA A 35 -10.01 12.46 -5.06
C ALA A 35 -8.50 12.15 -5.06
N THR A 36 -7.68 13.13 -5.41
CA THR A 36 -6.22 12.98 -5.44
C THR A 36 -5.65 12.79 -4.03
N LEU A 37 -6.15 13.56 -3.06
CA LEU A 37 -5.75 13.45 -1.66
C LEU A 37 -6.17 12.10 -1.08
N GLU A 38 -7.41 11.68 -1.29
CA GLU A 38 -7.91 10.36 -0.84
C GLU A 38 -7.06 9.23 -1.41
N HIS A 39 -6.75 9.26 -2.70
CA HIS A 39 -5.90 8.26 -3.34
C HIS A 39 -4.46 8.26 -2.79
N ALA A 40 -3.87 9.44 -2.58
CA ALA A 40 -2.54 9.58 -1.99
C ALA A 40 -2.49 9.02 -0.56
N LEU A 41 -3.48 9.35 0.27
CA LEU A 41 -3.59 8.85 1.64
C LEU A 41 -3.79 7.33 1.69
N ALA A 42 -4.67 6.79 0.83
CA ALA A 42 -4.85 5.35 0.71
C ALA A 42 -3.56 4.63 0.34
N ASN A 43 -2.75 5.21 -0.54
CA ASN A 43 -1.47 4.63 -0.95
C ASN A 43 -0.41 4.69 0.15
N GLU A 44 -0.32 5.79 0.90
CA GLU A 44 0.58 5.86 2.07
C GLU A 44 0.16 4.86 3.15
N LEU A 45 -1.14 4.72 3.42
CA LEU A 45 -1.63 3.73 4.37
C LEU A 45 -1.30 2.29 3.93
N ARG A 46 -1.46 1.98 2.64
CA ARG A 46 -1.05 0.69 2.05
C ARG A 46 0.44 0.40 2.26
N LYS A 47 1.30 1.40 2.07
CA LYS A 47 2.74 1.24 2.29
C LYS A 47 3.04 0.95 3.75
N TYR A 48 2.47 1.74 4.65
CA TYR A 48 2.68 1.58 6.08
C TYR A 48 2.25 0.19 6.58
N GLU A 49 1.06 -0.26 6.18
CA GLU A 49 0.53 -1.58 6.57
C GLU A 49 1.32 -2.72 5.96
N ARG A 50 1.78 -2.59 4.70
CA ARG A 50 2.69 -3.57 4.11
C ARG A 50 3.98 -3.67 4.90
N ASP A 51 4.58 -2.54 5.27
CA ASP A 51 5.84 -2.51 6.00
C ASP A 51 5.65 -3.09 7.41
N ASN A 52 4.50 -2.82 8.05
CA ASN A 52 4.16 -3.42 9.34
C ASN A 52 3.98 -4.95 9.22
N TRP A 53 3.20 -5.40 8.23
CA TRP A 53 3.00 -6.83 7.98
C TRP A 53 4.32 -7.56 7.72
N LEU A 54 5.22 -6.97 6.93
CA LEU A 54 6.55 -7.55 6.67
C LEU A 54 7.38 -7.68 7.94
N LYS A 55 7.31 -6.71 8.87
CA LYS A 55 8.00 -6.78 10.16
C LYS A 55 7.42 -7.90 11.02
N ASP A 56 6.09 -7.97 11.12
CA ASP A 56 5.39 -8.95 11.97
C ASP A 56 5.61 -10.39 11.46
N ASN A 57 5.64 -10.56 10.14
CA ASN A 57 5.78 -11.88 9.50
C ASN A 57 7.23 -12.25 9.19
N LYS A 58 8.21 -11.39 9.52
CA LYS A 58 9.62 -11.60 9.19
C LYS A 58 10.13 -12.97 9.64
N LYS A 59 9.82 -13.37 10.88
CA LYS A 59 10.24 -14.65 11.43
C LYS A 59 9.63 -15.85 10.69
N ALA A 60 8.33 -15.79 10.37
CA ALA A 60 7.65 -16.83 9.63
C ALA A 60 8.19 -16.97 8.20
N ILE A 61 8.47 -15.83 7.54
CA ILE A 61 9.09 -15.79 6.21
C ILE A 61 10.49 -16.42 6.26
N GLU A 62 11.32 -16.07 7.25
CA GLU A 62 12.65 -16.64 7.41
C GLU A 62 12.62 -18.16 7.67
N GLU A 63 11.71 -18.65 8.50
CA GLU A 63 11.55 -20.09 8.75
C GLU A 63 11.09 -20.84 7.50
N LEU A 64 10.14 -20.27 6.75
CA LEU A 64 9.68 -20.84 5.49
C LEU A 64 10.80 -20.88 4.44
N ASN A 65 11.56 -19.79 4.29
CA ASN A 65 12.71 -19.73 3.39
C ASN A 65 13.74 -20.81 3.74
N LYS A 66 14.08 -20.98 5.03
CA LYS A 66 14.99 -22.04 5.49
C LYS A 66 14.45 -23.44 5.17
N LEU A 67 13.14 -23.65 5.24
CA LEU A 67 12.53 -24.92 4.91
C LEU A 67 12.61 -25.22 3.41
N VAL A 68 12.38 -24.21 2.58
CA VAL A 68 12.54 -24.26 1.12
C VAL A 68 13.99 -24.53 0.73
N ASP A 69 14.96 -23.84 1.34
CA ASP A 69 16.39 -24.06 1.10
C ASP A 69 16.82 -25.49 1.43
N LYS A 70 16.24 -26.08 2.47
CA LYS A 70 16.55 -27.45 2.91
C LYS A 70 15.84 -28.53 2.10
N SER A 71 14.60 -28.27 1.69
CA SER A 71 13.69 -29.31 1.19
C SER A 71 13.38 -29.18 -0.31
N GLY A 72 13.81 -28.08 -0.95
CA GLY A 72 13.39 -27.71 -2.29
C GLY A 72 11.94 -27.22 -2.33
N LEU A 73 11.49 -26.74 -3.51
CA LEU A 73 10.07 -26.45 -3.72
C LEU A 73 9.38 -27.71 -4.24
N PHE A 74 8.13 -27.92 -3.80
CA PHE A 74 7.27 -28.97 -4.36
C PHE A 74 7.13 -28.86 -5.90
N SER A 75 7.11 -27.64 -6.43
CA SER A 75 7.02 -27.37 -7.87
C SER A 75 8.29 -27.69 -8.65
N ASP A 76 9.44 -27.91 -7.98
CA ASP A 76 10.68 -28.28 -8.65
C ASP A 76 10.58 -29.65 -9.33
N ALA A 77 9.74 -30.56 -8.81
CA ALA A 77 9.45 -31.85 -9.42
C ALA A 77 8.66 -31.77 -10.73
N TYR A 78 8.05 -30.62 -11.04
CA TYR A 78 7.20 -30.41 -12.21
C TYR A 78 7.71 -29.29 -13.13
N ARG A 79 8.89 -28.71 -12.83
CA ARG A 79 9.48 -27.68 -13.68
C ARG A 79 10.11 -28.35 -14.91
N GLY A 80 9.32 -28.45 -15.98
CA GLY A 80 9.81 -28.83 -17.31
C GLY A 80 10.76 -27.76 -17.86
N PHE A 81 11.83 -28.22 -18.51
CA PHE A 81 12.85 -27.39 -19.17
C PHE A 81 12.35 -26.78 -20.47
#